data_AF-A0A1G0LL20-F1
#
_entry.id   AF-A0A1G0LL20-F1
#
_cell.length_a   1.000
_cell.length_b   1.000
_cell.length_c   1.000
_cell.angle_alpha   90.00
_cell.angle_beta   90.00
_cell.angle_gamma   90.00
#
_symmetry.space_group_name_H-M   'P 1'
#
loop_
_entity.id
_entity.type
_entity.pdbx_description
1 polymer ?
#
loop_
_entity_poly.entity_id
_entity_poly.type
_entity_poly.pdbx_seq_one_letter_code
_entity_poly.pdbx_strand_id
1 'polypeptide(L)'
;MKKLHIIILLLISFPVLLSGCQQGEQKSSCLDCHQGIEIASANHGDCVSCHGGKPLEKGKEKAHQGIFGISNPEYIGRWENGCAPCHKYQFERMKSNLMYTAAGMIRNIQQTWEGEDGKSYTSHGEVQFDAEGKPFAPSPVVALDNLSGELFRKFCARCHVGAETIGVYGASHASGCAACHFPWNETGTYQGGDKTMEGKEGHSATHAMTALPGIHVCERCHNRSGRIAFSYQGLYDGNNSLIPTSGGDRGPLMTSGARNLTHIPADVHFAAGMECIDCHTSRDVMGDGYAYRNMYLQTEISCEDCHGSPTTRPRYREITRENDEALRESRNYAVQMKSGMKMIQTAKGRSYSNVFFRDNEVWVAGKRSGKLHRTKVITGTPEHTIVGHGRMECYSCHSRTVVQCYGCHTAYDKGNYGMDYIKGEATPGAFSETEDYRMLYPFPLALNQRGRISTVTPGCQTFITVIEDDGSRSKTEHVAKFKGRQQLRFAPFYSHNSGTKAIGCTECHGNPAFLGFGQHVVEGNSIKGTLICERSDSKPLDGFLTMTKGRVNAFSAITREDSRPLNTFEVKRALSVNLCLPCHSRANDPIYRKGLDYRALDDTLHRRLLAP
;
A
#
# COMPACT_ATOMS: atom_id res chain seq x y z
N MET A 1 -79.13 31.91 -31.78
CA MET A 1 -79.13 30.70 -30.92
C MET A 1 -78.21 29.64 -31.51
N LYS A 2 -76.91 29.64 -31.20
CA LYS A 2 -75.90 28.61 -31.53
C LYS A 2 -74.53 29.17 -31.14
N LYS A 3 -74.20 29.19 -29.85
CA LYS A 3 -72.83 29.47 -29.33
C LYS A 3 -72.70 29.30 -27.80
N LEU A 4 -73.52 28.44 -27.18
CA LEU A 4 -73.52 28.27 -25.72
C LEU A 4 -73.51 26.81 -25.24
N HIS A 5 -73.12 25.84 -26.09
CA HIS A 5 -73.12 24.42 -25.73
C HIS A 5 -71.76 23.73 -25.86
N ILE A 6 -70.68 24.46 -26.19
CA ILE A 6 -69.34 23.86 -26.37
C ILE A 6 -68.37 24.18 -25.21
N ILE A 7 -68.71 25.13 -24.32
CA ILE A 7 -67.83 25.51 -23.20
C ILE A 7 -68.07 24.65 -21.94
N ILE A 8 -69.24 24.01 -21.81
CA ILE A 8 -69.57 23.23 -20.60
C ILE A 8 -69.05 21.78 -20.67
N LEU A 9 -68.78 21.23 -21.87
CA LEU A 9 -68.21 19.87 -21.99
C LEU A 9 -66.68 19.80 -21.85
N LEU A 10 -65.98 20.93 -21.85
CA LEU A 10 -64.52 21.01 -21.69
C LEU A 10 -64.07 21.32 -20.25
N LEU A 11 -65.01 21.63 -19.35
CA LEU A 11 -64.73 21.96 -17.94
C LEU A 11 -64.97 20.79 -16.96
N ILE A 12 -65.51 19.66 -17.42
CA ILE A 12 -65.76 18.47 -16.58
C ILE A 12 -64.72 17.35 -16.81
N SER A 13 -63.89 17.45 -17.85
CA SER A 13 -62.83 16.48 -18.15
C SER A 13 -61.42 16.92 -17.71
N PHE A 14 -61.28 18.08 -17.04
CA PHE A 14 -59.98 18.59 -16.59
C PHE A 14 -59.53 18.25 -15.15
N PRO A 15 -60.34 17.69 -14.22
CA PRO A 15 -59.79 17.30 -12.91
C PRO A 15 -59.23 15.87 -12.86
N VAL A 16 -59.27 15.09 -13.95
CA VAL A 16 -58.79 13.68 -13.95
C VAL A 16 -57.34 13.54 -14.46
N LEU A 17 -56.73 14.61 -14.97
CA LEU A 17 -55.34 14.58 -15.48
C LEU A 17 -54.28 15.10 -14.50
N LEU A 18 -54.65 15.44 -13.27
CA LEU A 18 -53.71 15.86 -12.20
C LEU A 18 -53.58 14.86 -11.03
N SER A 19 -54.19 13.69 -11.13
CA SER A 19 -54.03 12.60 -10.14
C SER A 19 -53.08 11.47 -10.59
N GLY A 20 -52.31 11.70 -11.65
CA GLY A 20 -51.28 10.77 -12.11
C GLY A 20 -49.95 11.03 -11.42
N CYS A 21 -49.52 10.07 -10.59
CA CYS A 21 -48.22 9.99 -9.89
C CYS A 21 -48.07 10.77 -8.57
N GLN A 22 -49.07 10.70 -7.69
CA GLN A 22 -48.77 10.45 -6.27
C GLN A 22 -48.99 8.96 -5.99
N GLN A 23 -48.14 8.10 -6.53
CA GLN A 23 -47.89 6.84 -5.85
C GLN A 23 -47.24 7.24 -4.53
N GLY A 24 -47.99 7.19 -3.44
CA GLY A 24 -47.40 7.32 -2.11
C GLY A 24 -46.26 6.31 -2.05
N GLU A 25 -45.03 6.78 -1.87
CA GLU A 25 -43.90 5.93 -1.54
C GLU A 25 -44.34 5.08 -0.35
N GLN A 26 -44.60 3.80 -0.58
CA GLN A 26 -44.86 2.89 0.52
C GLN A 26 -43.58 2.82 1.33
N LYS A 27 -43.63 3.47 2.50
CA LYS A 27 -42.52 3.57 3.42
C LYS A 27 -42.05 2.15 3.78
N SER A 28 -40.77 1.89 3.55
CA SER A 28 -40.14 0.59 3.83
C SER A 28 -40.36 0.18 5.30
N SER A 29 -40.74 -1.09 5.52
CA SER A 29 -40.91 -1.71 6.84
C SER A 29 -39.57 -1.99 7.54
N CYS A 30 -38.43 -1.81 6.86
CA CYS A 30 -37.10 -2.08 7.44
C CYS A 30 -36.88 -1.33 8.76
N LEU A 31 -37.28 -0.04 8.79
CA LEU A 31 -37.12 0.82 9.96
C LEU A 31 -38.06 0.47 11.12
N ASP A 32 -39.08 -0.38 10.90
CA ASP A 32 -39.92 -0.86 11.98
C ASP A 32 -39.14 -1.80 12.91
N CYS A 33 -38.16 -2.53 12.36
CA CYS A 33 -37.27 -3.45 13.09
C CYS A 33 -35.89 -2.82 13.38
N HIS A 34 -35.33 -2.07 12.43
CA HIS A 34 -34.03 -1.42 12.53
C HIS A 34 -34.17 0.02 13.06
N GLN A 35 -34.90 0.17 14.16
CA GLN A 35 -35.18 1.47 14.76
C GLN A 35 -33.89 2.08 15.30
N GLY A 36 -33.61 3.34 14.92
CA GLY A 36 -32.42 4.05 15.36
C GLY A 36 -31.16 3.76 14.55
N ILE A 37 -31.25 2.98 13.46
CA ILE A 37 -30.13 2.84 12.52
C ILE A 37 -29.72 4.21 11.95
N GLU A 38 -28.41 4.47 11.87
CA GLU A 38 -27.95 5.73 11.32
C GLU A 38 -28.28 5.84 9.83
N ILE A 39 -28.57 7.05 9.36
CA ILE A 39 -28.65 7.32 7.94
C ILE A 39 -27.23 7.26 7.37
N ALA A 40 -27.01 6.44 6.33
CA ALA A 40 -25.69 6.26 5.74
C ALA A 40 -25.09 7.59 5.25
N SER A 41 -25.88 8.42 4.58
CA SER A 41 -25.58 9.83 4.33
C SER A 41 -26.83 10.56 3.84
N ALA A 42 -26.77 11.89 3.68
CA ALA A 42 -27.87 12.69 3.13
C ALA A 42 -28.39 12.20 1.76
N ASN A 43 -27.54 11.54 0.95
CA ASN A 43 -27.91 11.02 -0.37
C ASN A 43 -28.13 9.49 -0.38
N HIS A 44 -28.01 8.81 0.76
CA HIS A 44 -28.16 7.37 0.90
C HIS A 44 -29.12 7.06 2.04
N GLY A 45 -30.42 7.36 1.81
CA GLY A 45 -31.48 7.22 2.82
C GLY A 45 -32.41 6.02 2.61
N ASP A 46 -32.46 5.43 1.42
CA ASP A 46 -33.27 4.24 1.15
C ASP A 46 -32.48 2.95 1.45
N CYS A 47 -33.13 1.98 2.08
CA CYS A 47 -32.50 0.72 2.46
C CYS A 47 -32.33 -0.21 1.26
N VAL A 48 -33.36 -0.32 0.42
CA VAL A 48 -33.48 -1.35 -0.60
C VAL A 48 -32.64 -1.04 -1.82
N SER A 49 -32.42 0.25 -2.13
CA SER A 49 -31.53 0.67 -3.20
C SER A 49 -30.09 0.16 -3.02
N CYS A 50 -29.65 0.02 -1.76
CA CYS A 50 -28.30 -0.43 -1.41
C CYS A 50 -28.24 -1.90 -1.04
N HIS A 51 -29.22 -2.39 -0.26
CA HIS A 51 -29.20 -3.72 0.31
C HIS A 51 -30.06 -4.73 -0.43
N GLY A 52 -31.00 -4.32 -1.29
CA GLY A 52 -32.03 -5.21 -1.82
C GLY A 52 -33.07 -5.60 -0.77
N GLY A 53 -33.57 -6.83 -0.83
CA GLY A 53 -34.64 -7.30 0.08
C GLY A 53 -36.05 -6.90 -0.36
N LYS A 54 -37.03 -7.18 0.51
CA LYS A 54 -38.45 -6.95 0.25
C LYS A 54 -39.02 -5.90 1.23
N PRO A 55 -39.13 -4.61 0.84
CA PRO A 55 -39.42 -3.50 1.76
C PRO A 55 -40.82 -3.51 2.38
N LEU A 56 -41.73 -4.37 1.90
CA LEU A 56 -43.13 -4.41 2.33
C LEU A 56 -43.45 -5.69 3.11
N GLU A 57 -42.55 -6.67 3.09
CA GLU A 57 -42.74 -7.91 3.81
C GLU A 57 -42.52 -7.68 5.31
N LYS A 58 -43.30 -8.39 6.12
CA LYS A 58 -43.13 -8.43 7.57
C LYS A 58 -42.41 -9.72 7.96
N GLY A 59 -41.56 -9.63 8.97
CA GLY A 59 -40.77 -10.74 9.48
C GLY A 59 -39.40 -10.86 8.82
N LYS A 60 -38.40 -11.19 9.65
CA LYS A 60 -36.97 -11.18 9.31
C LYS A 60 -36.65 -11.94 8.01
N GLU A 61 -37.09 -13.19 7.90
CA GLU A 61 -36.71 -14.05 6.77
C GLU A 61 -37.27 -13.56 5.43
N LYS A 62 -38.55 -13.16 5.40
CA LYS A 62 -39.19 -12.68 4.17
C LYS A 62 -38.68 -11.31 3.74
N ALA A 63 -38.50 -10.39 4.70
CA ALA A 63 -37.98 -9.05 4.42
C ALA A 63 -36.53 -9.09 3.93
N HIS A 64 -35.70 -9.98 4.48
CA HIS A 64 -34.29 -10.15 4.08
C HIS A 64 -34.08 -11.01 2.83
N GLN A 65 -35.14 -11.58 2.25
CA GLN A 65 -35.01 -12.38 1.04
C GLN A 65 -34.53 -11.52 -0.13
N GLY A 66 -33.35 -11.85 -0.67
CA GLY A 66 -32.72 -11.10 -1.76
C GLY A 66 -31.88 -9.91 -1.31
N ILE A 67 -31.50 -9.84 -0.03
CA ILE A 67 -30.48 -8.88 0.43
C ILE A 67 -29.10 -9.25 -0.15
N PHE A 68 -28.37 -8.25 -0.63
CA PHE A 68 -26.99 -8.38 -1.08
C PHE A 68 -26.03 -8.42 0.12
N GLY A 69 -25.07 -9.35 0.12
CA GLY A 69 -23.86 -9.23 0.92
C GLY A 69 -23.98 -9.34 2.45
N ILE A 70 -25.15 -9.65 3.04
CA ILE A 70 -25.23 -9.96 4.47
C ILE A 70 -26.07 -11.22 4.67
N SER A 71 -25.45 -12.27 5.20
CA SER A 71 -26.08 -13.55 5.62
C SER A 71 -26.75 -14.42 4.55
N ASN A 72 -26.77 -14.04 3.27
CA ASN A 72 -27.20 -14.94 2.20
C ASN A 72 -25.99 -15.52 1.43
N PRO A 73 -25.71 -16.83 1.55
CA PRO A 73 -24.65 -17.52 0.80
C PRO A 73 -24.71 -17.32 -0.71
N GLU A 74 -25.92 -17.11 -1.28
CA GLU A 74 -26.13 -16.88 -2.71
C GLU A 74 -25.66 -15.49 -3.21
N TYR A 75 -25.41 -14.56 -2.29
CA TYR A 75 -25.03 -13.16 -2.59
C TYR A 75 -23.77 -12.71 -1.85
N ILE A 76 -23.00 -13.64 -1.29
CA ILE A 76 -21.63 -13.36 -0.82
C ILE A 76 -20.83 -12.81 -2.00
N GLY A 77 -20.18 -11.66 -1.80
CA GLY A 77 -19.38 -11.02 -2.85
C GLY A 77 -20.16 -10.22 -3.89
N ARG A 78 -21.44 -9.88 -3.66
CA ARG A 78 -22.26 -9.02 -4.54
C ARG A 78 -22.44 -7.57 -4.07
N TRP A 79 -21.44 -7.03 -3.37
CA TRP A 79 -21.45 -5.67 -2.83
C TRP A 79 -21.53 -4.59 -3.93
N GLU A 80 -21.15 -4.91 -5.16
CA GLU A 80 -21.21 -4.03 -6.32
C GLU A 80 -22.65 -3.62 -6.66
N ASN A 81 -23.64 -4.47 -6.37
CA ASN A 81 -25.04 -4.19 -6.65
C ASN A 81 -25.57 -2.96 -5.89
N GLY A 82 -25.03 -2.67 -4.71
CA GLY A 82 -25.46 -1.53 -3.90
C GLY A 82 -24.87 -0.20 -4.36
N CYS A 83 -23.63 -0.20 -4.88
CA CYS A 83 -22.91 1.05 -5.19
C CYS A 83 -22.81 1.34 -6.70
N ALA A 84 -22.61 0.32 -7.53
CA ALA A 84 -22.30 0.48 -8.95
C ALA A 84 -23.41 1.17 -9.78
N PRO A 85 -24.71 0.98 -9.51
CA PRO A 85 -25.77 1.66 -10.26
C PRO A 85 -25.65 3.20 -10.26
N CYS A 86 -25.21 3.77 -9.14
CA CYS A 86 -25.05 5.22 -8.97
C CYS A 86 -23.59 5.68 -9.16
N HIS A 87 -22.61 4.83 -8.82
CA HIS A 87 -21.18 5.17 -8.83
C HIS A 87 -20.39 4.39 -9.88
N LYS A 88 -20.98 4.19 -11.07
CA LYS A 88 -20.38 3.41 -12.17
C LYS A 88 -18.94 3.83 -12.49
N TYR A 89 -18.66 5.13 -12.55
CA TYR A 89 -17.31 5.60 -12.87
C TYR A 89 -16.26 5.20 -11.83
N GLN A 90 -16.58 5.29 -10.53
CA GLN A 90 -15.70 4.87 -9.45
C GLN A 90 -15.53 3.34 -9.45
N PHE A 91 -16.63 2.61 -9.69
CA PHE A 91 -16.62 1.16 -9.76
C PHE A 91 -15.70 0.65 -10.90
N GLU A 92 -15.85 1.18 -12.11
CA GLU A 92 -15.00 0.79 -13.25
C GLU A 92 -13.51 1.04 -13.01
N ARG A 93 -13.17 2.14 -12.34
CA ARG A 93 -11.78 2.43 -11.96
C ARG A 93 -11.26 1.45 -10.92
N MET A 94 -12.08 1.13 -9.92
CA MET A 94 -11.70 0.25 -8.84
C MET A 94 -11.47 -1.19 -9.34
N LYS A 95 -12.25 -1.67 -10.31
CA LYS A 95 -12.01 -2.98 -10.97
C LYS A 95 -10.64 -3.13 -11.63
N SER A 96 -9.95 -2.02 -11.94
CA SER A 96 -8.61 -2.05 -12.55
C SER A 96 -7.49 -1.81 -11.52
N ASN A 97 -7.84 -1.47 -10.28
CA ASN A 97 -6.89 -1.15 -9.22
C ASN A 97 -6.22 -2.42 -8.64
N LEU A 98 -4.91 -2.34 -8.37
CA LEU A 98 -4.15 -3.38 -7.67
C LEU A 98 -4.73 -3.84 -6.31
N MET A 99 -5.36 -2.95 -5.54
CA MET A 99 -6.02 -3.31 -4.28
C MET A 99 -7.27 -4.18 -4.45
N TYR A 100 -7.83 -4.24 -5.65
CA TYR A 100 -9.00 -5.08 -5.98
C TYR A 100 -8.65 -6.24 -6.93
N THR A 101 -7.60 -6.09 -7.73
CA THR A 101 -7.20 -7.11 -8.72
C THR A 101 -6.08 -8.03 -8.25
N ALA A 102 -5.26 -7.56 -7.30
CA ALA A 102 -4.06 -8.24 -6.81
C ALA A 102 -3.05 -8.60 -7.91
N ALA A 103 -3.18 -8.04 -9.12
CA ALA A 103 -2.42 -8.46 -10.29
C ALA A 103 -0.90 -8.45 -10.03
N GLY A 104 -0.42 -7.40 -9.35
CA GLY A 104 0.97 -7.30 -8.95
C GLY A 104 1.39 -8.37 -7.94
N MET A 105 0.58 -8.67 -6.93
CA MET A 105 0.91 -9.69 -5.93
C MET A 105 0.96 -11.08 -6.56
N ILE A 106 -0.09 -11.46 -7.29
CA ILE A 106 -0.19 -12.76 -7.98
C ILE A 106 1.01 -12.96 -8.91
N ARG A 107 1.28 -11.96 -9.76
CA ARG A 107 2.44 -11.98 -10.66
C ARG A 107 3.74 -12.16 -9.90
N ASN A 108 3.97 -11.43 -8.82
CA ASN A 108 5.24 -11.52 -8.09
C ASN A 108 5.45 -12.89 -7.46
N ILE A 109 4.40 -13.48 -6.88
CA ILE A 109 4.48 -14.82 -6.29
C ILE A 109 4.80 -15.82 -7.40
N GLN A 110 4.03 -15.81 -8.48
CA GLN A 110 4.24 -16.69 -9.64
C GLN A 110 5.65 -16.54 -10.21
N GLN A 111 6.07 -15.32 -10.53
CA GLN A 111 7.39 -15.01 -11.09
C GLN A 111 8.54 -15.48 -10.19
N THR A 112 8.37 -15.42 -8.86
CA THR A 112 9.45 -15.74 -7.91
C THR A 112 9.47 -17.20 -7.46
N TRP A 113 8.37 -17.95 -7.58
CA TRP A 113 8.29 -19.34 -7.14
C TRP A 113 8.37 -20.34 -8.30
N GLU A 114 7.69 -20.05 -9.42
CA GLU A 114 7.47 -21.02 -10.50
C GLU A 114 7.85 -20.47 -11.89
N GLY A 115 7.96 -19.14 -12.03
CA GLY A 115 8.17 -18.44 -13.30
C GLY A 115 6.86 -18.05 -13.98
N GLU A 116 6.90 -17.03 -14.83
CA GLU A 116 5.73 -16.60 -15.60
C GLU A 116 5.40 -17.61 -16.72
N ASP A 117 4.10 -17.84 -16.95
CA ASP A 117 3.55 -18.73 -17.99
C ASP A 117 3.03 -17.98 -19.23
N GLY A 118 3.35 -16.68 -19.32
CA GLY A 118 2.88 -15.79 -20.40
C GLY A 118 1.45 -15.29 -20.25
N LYS A 119 0.72 -15.69 -19.19
CA LYS A 119 -0.63 -15.20 -18.91
C LYS A 119 -0.62 -14.09 -17.87
N SER A 120 -1.69 -13.32 -17.84
CA SER A 120 -1.95 -12.32 -16.80
C SER A 120 -3.10 -12.80 -15.92
N TYR A 121 -2.90 -12.70 -14.60
CA TYR A 121 -3.86 -13.15 -13.61
C TYR A 121 -4.33 -12.01 -12.71
N THR A 122 -5.59 -12.04 -12.32
CA THR A 122 -6.20 -11.17 -11.30
C THR A 122 -7.07 -12.00 -10.37
N SER A 123 -7.56 -11.41 -9.27
CA SER A 123 -8.44 -12.10 -8.32
C SER A 123 -9.64 -12.77 -9.00
N HIS A 124 -10.36 -12.07 -9.89
CA HIS A 124 -11.60 -12.61 -10.51
C HIS A 124 -11.63 -12.57 -12.05
N GLY A 125 -10.60 -12.06 -12.73
CA GLY A 125 -10.50 -12.13 -14.20
C GLY A 125 -11.37 -11.11 -14.93
N GLU A 126 -11.68 -9.96 -14.31
CA GLU A 126 -12.49 -8.92 -14.93
C GLU A 126 -11.80 -8.30 -16.15
N VAL A 127 -12.58 -7.90 -17.16
CA VAL A 127 -12.06 -7.15 -18.32
C VAL A 127 -11.52 -5.79 -17.86
N GLN A 128 -10.32 -5.47 -18.32
CA GLN A 128 -9.58 -4.26 -17.95
C GLN A 128 -9.03 -3.55 -19.19
N PHE A 129 -8.47 -2.36 -18.98
CA PHE A 129 -7.77 -1.60 -20.02
C PHE A 129 -6.29 -1.49 -19.67
N ASP A 130 -5.42 -1.74 -20.63
CA ASP A 130 -3.97 -1.49 -20.47
C ASP A 130 -3.66 0.01 -20.50
N ALA A 131 -2.38 0.38 -20.33
CA ALA A 131 -1.97 1.79 -20.27
C ALA A 131 -2.27 2.58 -21.56
N GLU A 132 -2.41 1.88 -22.68
CA GLU A 132 -2.79 2.42 -23.99
C GLU A 132 -4.31 2.52 -24.18
N GLY A 133 -5.08 2.03 -23.21
CA GLY A 133 -6.54 2.02 -23.25
C GLY A 133 -7.13 0.89 -24.08
N LYS A 134 -6.34 -0.13 -24.43
CA LYS A 134 -6.84 -1.31 -25.14
C LYS A 134 -7.41 -2.31 -24.12
N PRO A 135 -8.60 -2.87 -24.40
CA PRO A 135 -9.19 -3.87 -23.53
C PRO A 135 -8.35 -5.16 -23.55
N PHE A 136 -8.12 -5.75 -22.38
CA PHE A 136 -7.60 -7.10 -22.24
C PHE A 136 -8.33 -7.85 -21.12
N ALA A 137 -8.40 -9.17 -21.25
CA ALA A 137 -9.09 -10.05 -20.32
C ALA A 137 -8.04 -10.92 -19.60
N PRO A 138 -7.63 -10.58 -18.37
CA PRO A 138 -6.81 -11.46 -17.55
C PRO A 138 -7.59 -12.72 -17.14
N SER A 139 -6.86 -13.80 -16.86
CA SER A 139 -7.45 -15.00 -16.26
C SER A 139 -7.72 -14.78 -14.76
N PRO A 140 -8.78 -15.37 -14.19
CA PRO A 140 -8.96 -15.38 -12.75
C PRO A 140 -7.90 -16.27 -12.08
N VAL A 141 -7.51 -15.95 -10.85
CA VAL A 141 -6.46 -16.68 -10.13
C VAL A 141 -6.84 -18.13 -9.81
N VAL A 142 -8.13 -18.47 -9.84
CA VAL A 142 -8.58 -19.88 -9.73
C VAL A 142 -8.09 -20.74 -10.90
N ALA A 143 -7.75 -20.14 -12.04
CA ALA A 143 -7.15 -20.83 -13.18
C ALA A 143 -5.61 -21.00 -13.04
N LEU A 144 -4.99 -20.34 -12.07
CA LEU A 144 -3.58 -20.54 -11.72
C LEU A 144 -3.50 -21.70 -10.73
N ASP A 145 -3.56 -22.93 -11.25
CA ASP A 145 -3.61 -24.15 -10.45
C ASP A 145 -2.21 -24.70 -10.15
N ASN A 146 -1.48 -23.96 -9.33
CA ASN A 146 -0.13 -24.29 -8.90
C ASN A 146 0.14 -23.68 -7.51
N LEU A 147 1.36 -23.83 -7.00
CA LEU A 147 1.69 -23.43 -5.63
C LEU A 147 1.56 -21.91 -5.43
N SER A 148 1.90 -21.11 -6.45
CA SER A 148 1.76 -19.65 -6.36
C SER A 148 0.31 -19.18 -6.36
N GLY A 149 -0.56 -19.80 -7.15
CA GLY A 149 -1.99 -19.53 -7.12
C GLY A 149 -2.63 -19.95 -5.79
N GLU A 150 -2.29 -21.14 -5.29
CA GLU A 150 -2.71 -21.65 -4.00
C GLU A 150 -2.30 -20.70 -2.85
N LEU A 151 -1.05 -20.24 -2.83
CA LEU A 151 -0.55 -19.30 -1.82
C LEU A 151 -1.38 -18.02 -1.80
N PHE A 152 -1.65 -17.44 -2.97
CA PHE A 152 -2.46 -16.22 -3.03
C PHE A 152 -3.88 -16.47 -2.50
N ARG A 153 -4.57 -17.51 -3.01
CA ARG A 153 -5.97 -17.81 -2.68
C ARG A 153 -6.18 -18.10 -1.19
N LYS A 154 -5.26 -18.83 -0.56
CA LYS A 154 -5.42 -19.32 0.82
C LYS A 154 -4.71 -18.49 1.88
N PHE A 155 -3.67 -17.74 1.52
CA PHE A 155 -2.86 -17.02 2.51
C PHE A 155 -2.95 -15.50 2.36
N CYS A 156 -3.08 -14.99 1.12
CA CYS A 156 -2.98 -13.56 0.84
C CYS A 156 -4.34 -12.87 0.60
N ALA A 157 -5.28 -13.54 -0.07
CA ALA A 157 -6.52 -12.94 -0.56
C ALA A 157 -7.45 -12.40 0.55
N ARG A 158 -7.34 -12.90 1.78
CA ARG A 158 -8.16 -12.44 2.93
C ARG A 158 -8.07 -10.94 3.21
N CYS A 159 -6.93 -10.30 2.93
CA CYS A 159 -6.71 -8.88 3.20
C CYS A 159 -7.08 -7.97 2.01
N HIS A 160 -7.60 -8.54 0.93
CA HIS A 160 -7.80 -7.84 -0.33
C HIS A 160 -9.20 -7.23 -0.43
N VAL A 161 -9.34 -6.07 -1.06
CA VAL A 161 -10.57 -5.23 -0.95
C VAL A 161 -11.83 -5.96 -1.46
N GLY A 162 -11.70 -6.91 -2.38
CA GLY A 162 -12.83 -7.71 -2.86
C GLY A 162 -13.38 -8.73 -1.85
N ALA A 163 -12.63 -9.05 -0.79
CA ALA A 163 -12.98 -10.04 0.21
C ALA A 163 -13.44 -9.38 1.52
N GLU A 164 -14.39 -10.01 2.20
CA GLU A 164 -14.80 -9.65 3.55
C GLU A 164 -13.97 -10.42 4.59
N THR A 165 -13.67 -9.77 5.72
CA THR A 165 -13.05 -10.41 6.89
C THR A 165 -13.83 -10.06 8.15
N ILE A 166 -14.35 -11.09 8.84
CA ILE A 166 -15.12 -10.96 10.08
C ILE A 166 -14.39 -11.67 11.23
N GLY A 167 -14.56 -11.18 12.47
CA GLY A 167 -14.06 -11.84 13.67
C GLY A 167 -12.54 -11.70 13.88
N VAL A 168 -11.90 -10.72 13.26
CA VAL A 168 -10.45 -10.47 13.40
C VAL A 168 -10.22 -9.13 14.08
N TYR A 169 -9.75 -9.18 15.32
CA TYR A 169 -9.43 -7.99 16.11
C TYR A 169 -8.48 -7.05 15.34
N GLY A 170 -8.88 -5.78 15.18
CA GLY A 170 -8.16 -4.72 14.48
C GLY A 170 -8.10 -4.87 12.95
N ALA A 171 -8.66 -5.94 12.37
CA ALA A 171 -8.58 -6.20 10.93
C ALA A 171 -9.91 -6.61 10.27
N SER A 172 -11.03 -6.66 11.00
CA SER A 172 -12.34 -6.88 10.37
C SER A 172 -12.74 -5.75 9.42
N HIS A 173 -13.28 -6.09 8.27
CA HIS A 173 -13.75 -5.15 7.26
C HIS A 173 -14.76 -5.81 6.31
N ALA A 174 -15.65 -5.00 5.74
CA ALA A 174 -16.50 -5.40 4.62
C ALA A 174 -15.69 -5.53 3.31
N SER A 175 -16.35 -5.95 2.24
CA SER A 175 -15.80 -5.97 0.89
C SER A 175 -16.14 -4.69 0.10
N GLY A 176 -15.36 -4.42 -0.95
CA GLY A 176 -15.57 -3.37 -1.93
C GLY A 176 -15.56 -1.95 -1.37
N CYS A 177 -16.50 -1.13 -1.83
CA CYS A 177 -16.63 0.27 -1.40
C CYS A 177 -16.83 0.40 0.12
N ALA A 178 -17.53 -0.55 0.73
CA ALA A 178 -17.84 -0.51 2.16
C ALA A 178 -16.62 -0.76 3.05
N ALA A 179 -15.58 -1.44 2.52
CA ALA A 179 -14.31 -1.67 3.22
C ALA A 179 -13.65 -0.35 3.67
N CYS A 180 -13.84 0.72 2.89
CA CYS A 180 -13.26 2.03 3.17
C CYS A 180 -14.25 3.05 3.71
N HIS A 181 -15.49 3.02 3.23
CA HIS A 181 -16.45 4.09 3.50
C HIS A 181 -17.32 3.88 4.73
N PHE A 182 -17.23 2.73 5.42
CA PHE A 182 -17.85 2.53 6.72
C PHE A 182 -16.78 2.42 7.80
N PRO A 183 -16.91 3.12 8.93
CA PRO A 183 -15.97 3.03 10.02
C PRO A 183 -16.17 1.71 10.78
N TRP A 184 -15.07 1.07 11.16
CA TRP A 184 -15.06 -0.15 11.97
C TRP A 184 -14.33 0.14 13.27
N ASN A 185 -14.75 -0.50 14.36
CA ASN A 185 -13.98 -0.57 15.60
C ASN A 185 -13.06 -1.80 15.60
N GLU A 186 -12.28 -1.98 16.66
CA GLU A 186 -11.30 -3.06 16.75
C GLU A 186 -11.95 -4.44 16.77
N THR A 187 -13.12 -4.59 17.41
CA THR A 187 -13.82 -5.88 17.52
C THR A 187 -14.70 -6.21 16.31
N GLY A 188 -14.91 -5.27 15.40
CA GLY A 188 -15.81 -5.43 14.26
C GLY A 188 -17.26 -5.64 14.67
N THR A 189 -17.71 -4.90 15.68
CA THR A 189 -19.08 -4.98 16.23
C THR A 189 -19.85 -3.70 15.96
N TYR A 190 -21.17 -3.81 15.73
CA TYR A 190 -22.02 -2.63 15.61
C TYR A 190 -22.23 -1.94 16.97
N GLN A 191 -22.04 -0.62 17.02
CA GLN A 191 -22.15 0.22 18.22
C GLN A 191 -23.06 1.45 17.99
N GLY A 192 -23.84 1.44 16.91
CA GLY A 192 -24.80 2.50 16.58
C GLY A 192 -26.13 2.39 17.33
N GLY A 193 -27.10 3.21 16.94
CA GLY A 193 -28.40 3.35 17.58
C GLY A 193 -29.41 2.24 17.29
N ASP A 194 -29.10 1.33 16.36
CA ASP A 194 -29.96 0.18 16.04
C ASP A 194 -29.85 -0.92 17.09
N LYS A 195 -30.86 -1.01 17.94
CA LYS A 195 -30.94 -2.00 19.04
C LYS A 195 -31.01 -3.44 18.54
N THR A 196 -31.47 -3.68 17.33
CA THR A 196 -31.47 -5.02 16.74
C THR A 196 -30.06 -5.46 16.34
N MET A 197 -29.15 -4.52 16.10
CA MET A 197 -27.78 -4.79 15.63
C MET A 197 -26.70 -4.54 16.68
N GLU A 198 -27.01 -3.80 17.75
CA GLU A 198 -26.10 -3.48 18.86
C GLU A 198 -25.33 -4.73 19.36
N GLY A 199 -24.00 -4.63 19.35
CA GLY A 199 -23.09 -5.68 19.81
C GLY A 199 -22.85 -6.84 18.83
N LYS A 200 -23.57 -6.91 17.69
CA LYS A 200 -23.35 -7.98 16.71
C LYS A 200 -22.01 -7.81 15.99
N GLU A 201 -21.27 -8.90 15.92
CA GLU A 201 -20.01 -9.01 15.16
C GLU A 201 -20.25 -9.04 13.65
N GLY A 202 -19.21 -8.72 12.88
CA GLY A 202 -19.24 -8.73 11.42
C GLY A 202 -19.86 -7.48 10.82
N HIS A 203 -19.90 -6.39 11.57
CA HIS A 203 -20.49 -5.13 11.15
C HIS A 203 -19.61 -3.93 11.47
N SER A 204 -19.77 -2.88 10.67
CA SER A 204 -19.19 -1.56 10.93
C SER A 204 -19.67 -1.03 12.29
N ALA A 205 -18.87 -0.15 12.90
CA ALA A 205 -19.21 0.43 14.21
C ALA A 205 -20.51 1.25 14.18
N THR A 206 -20.88 1.77 13.02
CA THR A 206 -22.12 2.50 12.76
C THR A 206 -22.54 2.27 11.31
N HIS A 207 -23.81 2.51 10.99
CA HIS A 207 -24.31 2.52 9.62
C HIS A 207 -24.02 3.84 8.89
N ALA A 208 -23.50 4.86 9.57
CA ALA A 208 -23.11 6.13 8.94
C ALA A 208 -21.83 5.97 8.10
N MET A 209 -21.90 6.38 6.83
CA MET A 209 -20.75 6.37 5.92
C MET A 209 -19.85 7.58 6.13
N THR A 210 -18.58 7.41 5.83
CA THR A 210 -17.58 8.48 5.79
C THR A 210 -17.03 8.66 4.38
N ALA A 211 -17.15 9.86 3.82
CA ALA A 211 -16.63 10.18 2.50
C ALA A 211 -15.09 10.14 2.43
N LEU A 212 -14.42 10.49 3.53
CA LEU A 212 -12.96 10.46 3.66
C LEU A 212 -12.56 9.48 4.77
N PRO A 213 -11.98 8.31 4.45
CA PRO A 213 -11.58 7.34 5.46
C PRO A 213 -10.47 7.90 6.36
N GLY A 214 -10.53 7.57 7.66
CA GLY A 214 -9.42 7.82 8.58
C GLY A 214 -8.31 6.77 8.46
N ILE A 215 -7.17 7.01 9.11
CA ILE A 215 -5.98 6.14 9.00
C ILE A 215 -6.24 4.66 9.36
N HIS A 216 -7.08 4.39 10.37
CA HIS A 216 -7.36 3.03 10.82
C HIS A 216 -8.06 2.15 9.78
N VAL A 217 -8.72 2.75 8.77
CA VAL A 217 -9.27 1.99 7.64
C VAL A 217 -8.15 1.34 6.85
N CYS A 218 -7.08 2.09 6.56
CA CYS A 218 -5.92 1.58 5.83
C CYS A 218 -5.16 0.53 6.65
N GLU A 219 -5.08 0.75 7.97
CA GLU A 219 -4.40 -0.14 8.91
C GLU A 219 -4.95 -1.57 8.89
N ARG A 220 -6.25 -1.77 8.69
CA ARG A 220 -6.90 -3.10 8.66
C ARG A 220 -6.30 -4.07 7.64
N CYS A 221 -5.78 -3.56 6.53
CA CYS A 221 -5.08 -4.35 5.52
C CYS A 221 -3.56 -4.13 5.57
N HIS A 222 -3.13 -2.88 5.77
CA HIS A 222 -1.71 -2.51 5.74
C HIS A 222 -0.95 -2.73 7.06
N ASN A 223 -1.55 -3.43 8.02
CA ASN A 223 -0.91 -3.92 9.26
C ASN A 223 -0.01 -5.15 9.07
N ARG A 224 -0.09 -5.84 7.92
CA ARG A 224 0.70 -7.06 7.63
C ARG A 224 1.54 -6.88 6.37
N SER A 225 2.39 -7.86 6.08
CA SER A 225 3.35 -7.87 4.97
C SER A 225 4.33 -6.69 5.09
N GLY A 226 4.11 -5.60 4.33
CA GLY A 226 4.95 -4.40 4.42
C GLY A 226 4.81 -3.62 5.73
N ARG A 227 3.73 -3.84 6.50
CA ARG A 227 3.46 -3.18 7.80
C ARG A 227 3.54 -1.64 7.72
N ILE A 228 3.24 -1.08 6.54
CA ILE A 228 3.43 0.35 6.25
C ILE A 228 2.55 1.24 7.13
N ALA A 229 1.36 0.76 7.52
CA ALA A 229 0.49 1.50 8.42
C ALA A 229 1.11 1.65 9.82
N PHE A 230 1.87 0.66 10.27
CA PHE A 230 2.55 0.71 11.57
C PHE A 230 3.79 1.58 11.51
N SER A 231 4.69 1.35 10.56
CA SER A 231 5.91 2.13 10.46
C SER A 231 5.64 3.62 10.21
N TYR A 232 4.56 3.98 9.50
CA TYR A 232 4.11 5.36 9.35
C TYR A 232 3.72 5.99 10.69
N GLN A 233 2.99 5.25 11.51
CA GLN A 233 2.52 5.67 12.83
C GLN A 233 3.60 5.60 13.94
N GLY A 234 4.80 5.08 13.64
CA GLY A 234 5.84 4.87 14.65
C GLY A 234 5.65 3.60 15.47
N LEU A 235 5.11 2.56 14.84
CA LEU A 235 4.85 1.26 15.45
C LEU A 235 5.63 0.16 14.73
N TYR A 236 6.05 -0.85 15.49
CA TYR A 236 6.84 -1.98 15.01
C TYR A 236 6.28 -3.32 15.45
N ASP A 237 5.86 -4.12 14.46
CA ASP A 237 5.55 -5.55 14.60
C ASP A 237 6.84 -6.36 14.43
N GLY A 238 7.48 -6.73 15.55
CA GLY A 238 8.81 -7.32 15.57
C GLY A 238 9.04 -8.39 16.63
N ASN A 239 10.21 -9.04 16.59
CA ASN A 239 10.70 -9.91 17.66
C ASN A 239 11.17 -9.03 18.82
N ASN A 240 10.22 -8.35 19.45
CA ASN A 240 10.48 -7.19 20.30
C ASN A 240 10.67 -7.55 21.78
N SER A 241 10.50 -8.83 22.16
CA SER A 241 10.57 -9.33 23.55
C SER A 241 9.82 -8.46 24.56
N LEU A 242 8.85 -7.66 24.10
CA LEU A 242 8.14 -6.62 24.86
C LEU A 242 9.02 -5.53 25.48
N ILE A 243 10.23 -5.28 24.94
CA ILE A 243 11.16 -4.25 25.43
C ILE A 243 10.97 -2.94 24.63
N PRO A 244 10.70 -1.79 25.27
CA PRO A 244 10.61 -0.49 24.59
C PRO A 244 11.93 -0.08 23.92
N THR A 245 11.86 0.59 22.77
CA THR A 245 13.04 1.20 22.13
C THR A 245 13.36 2.57 22.76
N SER A 246 14.61 3.06 22.59
CA SER A 246 15.01 4.38 23.09
C SER A 246 14.17 5.49 22.47
N GLY A 247 13.43 6.23 23.30
CA GLY A 247 12.50 7.28 22.85
C GLY A 247 11.10 6.78 22.46
N GLY A 248 10.76 5.52 22.71
CA GLY A 248 9.43 4.96 22.49
C GLY A 248 8.50 5.07 23.71
N ASP A 249 7.19 5.21 23.46
CA ASP A 249 6.15 5.19 24.50
C ASP A 249 5.96 3.80 25.12
N ARG A 250 5.29 3.75 26.30
CA ARG A 250 4.95 2.51 27.00
C ARG A 250 4.14 1.57 26.09
N GLY A 251 4.50 0.30 26.06
CA GLY A 251 3.87 -0.75 25.26
C GLY A 251 4.54 -2.09 25.55
N PRO A 252 3.86 -3.22 25.32
CA PRO A 252 3.32 -3.55 24.00
C PRO A 252 1.86 -3.12 23.74
N LEU A 253 1.54 -2.78 22.48
CA LEU A 253 0.16 -2.62 21.99
C LEU A 253 -0.29 -3.89 21.26
N MET A 254 -1.51 -4.37 21.50
CA MET A 254 -2.03 -5.56 20.83
C MET A 254 -2.50 -5.25 19.41
N THR A 255 -2.34 -6.21 18.50
CA THR A 255 -2.88 -6.12 17.14
C THR A 255 -3.33 -7.48 16.60
N SER A 256 -3.85 -7.49 15.37
CA SER A 256 -4.40 -8.67 14.70
C SER A 256 -3.42 -9.85 14.67
N GLY A 257 -3.95 -11.07 14.86
CA GLY A 257 -3.19 -12.32 14.73
C GLY A 257 -2.26 -12.64 15.91
N ALA A 258 -2.68 -12.34 17.14
CA ALA A 258 -1.90 -12.57 18.37
C ALA A 258 -0.51 -11.92 18.35
N ARG A 259 -0.40 -10.76 17.69
CA ARG A 259 0.82 -9.97 17.61
C ARG A 259 0.76 -8.79 18.57
N ASN A 260 1.93 -8.24 18.85
CA ASN A 260 2.05 -7.00 19.57
C ASN A 260 3.05 -6.04 18.92
N LEU A 261 2.93 -4.77 19.26
CA LEU A 261 3.68 -3.67 18.67
C LEU A 261 4.50 -2.94 19.74
N THR A 262 5.71 -2.52 19.36
CA THR A 262 6.52 -1.57 20.13
C THR A 262 6.63 -0.24 19.38
N HIS A 263 6.91 0.83 20.13
CA HIS A 263 7.09 2.15 19.53
C HIS A 263 8.48 2.32 18.92
N ILE A 264 8.52 2.97 17.76
CA ILE A 264 9.70 3.45 17.04
C ILE A 264 9.42 4.91 16.61
N PRO A 265 10.42 5.68 16.15
CA PRO A 265 10.15 7.01 15.62
C PRO A 265 9.15 6.97 14.45
N ALA A 266 8.10 7.78 14.52
CA ALA A 266 7.10 7.87 13.45
C ALA A 266 7.61 8.61 12.21
N ASP A 267 6.87 8.50 11.10
CA ASP A 267 7.11 9.33 9.92
C ASP A 267 6.89 10.80 10.25
N VAL A 268 7.74 11.68 9.69
CA VAL A 268 7.64 13.13 9.90
C VAL A 268 6.30 13.72 9.47
N HIS A 269 5.65 13.16 8.45
CA HIS A 269 4.34 13.62 7.99
C HIS A 269 3.24 13.20 8.97
N PHE A 270 3.30 11.96 9.48
CA PHE A 270 2.39 11.49 10.52
C PHE A 270 2.53 12.33 11.79
N ALA A 271 3.77 12.57 12.24
CA ALA A 271 4.07 13.42 13.39
C ALA A 271 3.59 14.86 13.20
N ALA A 272 3.48 15.34 11.95
CA ALA A 272 2.90 16.64 11.64
C ALA A 272 1.36 16.64 11.69
N GLY A 273 0.71 15.47 11.74
CA GLY A 273 -0.73 15.28 11.78
C GLY A 273 -1.36 14.91 10.44
N MET A 274 -0.58 14.40 9.49
CA MET A 274 -1.10 13.90 8.20
C MET A 274 -1.52 12.43 8.30
N GLU A 275 -2.55 12.06 7.55
CA GLU A 275 -3.03 10.69 7.37
C GLU A 275 -2.68 10.15 5.97
N CYS A 276 -2.90 8.85 5.74
CA CYS A 276 -2.60 8.19 4.46
C CYS A 276 -3.23 8.91 3.26
N ILE A 277 -4.48 9.35 3.40
CA ILE A 277 -5.21 10.03 2.33
C ILE A 277 -4.71 11.44 2.07
N ASP A 278 -3.96 12.07 2.97
CA ASP A 278 -3.42 13.41 2.71
C ASP A 278 -2.36 13.38 1.61
N CYS A 279 -1.69 12.24 1.47
CA CYS A 279 -0.81 11.94 0.36
C CYS A 279 -1.56 11.19 -0.77
N HIS A 280 -2.15 10.04 -0.47
CA HIS A 280 -2.75 9.20 -1.51
C HIS A 280 -4.04 9.82 -2.07
N THR A 281 -4.10 9.94 -3.39
CA THR A 281 -5.26 10.51 -4.08
C THR A 281 -6.33 9.46 -4.31
N SER A 282 -7.51 9.90 -4.76
CA SER A 282 -8.56 8.98 -5.20
C SER A 282 -8.12 8.10 -6.38
N ARG A 283 -7.10 8.51 -7.15
CA ARG A 283 -6.55 7.73 -8.27
C ARG A 283 -5.56 6.66 -7.82
N ASP A 284 -4.80 6.93 -6.77
CA ASP A 284 -4.00 5.90 -6.11
C ASP A 284 -4.90 4.85 -5.45
N VAL A 285 -5.93 5.31 -4.72
CA VAL A 285 -6.72 4.47 -3.82
C VAL A 285 -7.86 3.73 -4.52
N MET A 286 -8.53 4.36 -5.49
CA MET A 286 -9.63 3.72 -6.24
C MET A 286 -9.24 3.39 -7.69
N GLY A 287 -7.97 3.57 -8.08
CA GLY A 287 -7.50 3.37 -9.45
C GLY A 287 -7.82 4.54 -10.37
N ASP A 288 -7.18 4.61 -11.54
CA ASP A 288 -7.45 5.62 -12.57
C ASP A 288 -8.11 5.06 -13.84
N GLY A 289 -8.52 3.78 -13.81
CA GLY A 289 -9.22 3.11 -14.91
C GLY A 289 -8.32 2.22 -15.76
N TYR A 290 -7.03 2.21 -15.49
CA TYR A 290 -6.06 1.37 -16.18
C TYR A 290 -5.52 0.28 -15.25
N ALA A 291 -5.28 -0.89 -15.82
CA ALA A 291 -4.67 -1.98 -15.10
C ALA A 291 -3.15 -1.86 -15.09
N TYR A 292 -2.60 -2.15 -13.92
CA TYR A 292 -1.17 -2.16 -13.70
C TYR A 292 -0.75 -3.51 -13.15
N ARG A 293 0.42 -3.98 -13.58
CA ARG A 293 1.06 -5.20 -13.04
C ARG A 293 2.01 -4.89 -11.88
N ASN A 294 2.21 -3.61 -11.53
CA ASN A 294 3.11 -3.17 -10.47
C ASN A 294 2.64 -1.87 -9.82
N MET A 295 2.81 -1.77 -8.50
CA MET A 295 2.38 -0.60 -7.71
C MET A 295 3.03 0.71 -8.16
N TYR A 296 4.32 0.70 -8.51
CA TYR A 296 5.05 1.91 -8.93
C TYR A 296 4.54 2.53 -10.25
N LEU A 297 3.73 1.80 -11.03
CA LEU A 297 3.06 2.32 -12.22
C LEU A 297 1.69 2.93 -11.89
N GLN A 298 1.01 2.41 -10.86
CA GLN A 298 -0.29 2.91 -10.43
C GLN A 298 -0.13 4.20 -9.61
N THR A 299 0.79 4.21 -8.64
CA THR A 299 1.03 5.34 -7.74
C THR A 299 1.41 6.59 -8.52
N GLU A 300 0.68 7.68 -8.30
CA GLU A 300 0.93 8.95 -8.98
C GLU A 300 1.75 9.95 -8.17
N ILE A 301 1.78 9.77 -6.86
CA ILE A 301 2.44 10.70 -5.93
C ILE A 301 3.93 10.41 -5.81
N SER A 302 4.71 11.48 -5.69
CA SER A 302 6.14 11.42 -5.43
C SER A 302 6.55 12.49 -4.41
N CYS A 303 7.70 12.28 -3.74
CA CYS A 303 8.27 13.30 -2.85
C CYS A 303 8.54 14.62 -3.61
N GLU A 304 9.00 14.50 -4.85
CA GLU A 304 9.38 15.60 -5.73
C GLU A 304 8.17 16.47 -6.12
N ASP A 305 6.95 15.92 -6.07
CA ASP A 305 5.72 16.68 -6.38
C ASP A 305 5.54 17.85 -5.42
N CYS A 306 5.80 17.66 -4.13
CA CYS A 306 5.64 18.71 -3.11
C CYS A 306 6.97 19.41 -2.76
N HIS A 307 8.07 18.66 -2.70
CA HIS A 307 9.37 19.17 -2.25
C HIS A 307 10.25 19.70 -3.39
N GLY A 308 9.94 19.35 -4.64
CA GLY A 308 10.81 19.57 -5.78
C GLY A 308 11.95 18.55 -5.87
N SER A 309 12.72 18.66 -6.94
CA SER A 309 13.98 17.95 -7.13
C SER A 309 15.17 18.85 -6.78
N PRO A 310 16.41 18.33 -6.80
CA PRO A 310 17.61 19.15 -6.63
C PRO A 310 17.69 20.36 -7.55
N THR A 311 17.14 20.26 -8.77
CA THR A 311 17.26 21.27 -9.83
C THR A 311 15.94 21.91 -10.24
N THR A 312 14.80 21.31 -9.90
CA THR A 312 13.48 21.74 -10.39
C THR A 312 12.51 21.91 -9.23
N ARG A 313 11.85 23.07 -9.15
CA ARG A 313 10.78 23.30 -8.18
C ARG A 313 9.50 22.52 -8.53
N PRO A 314 8.59 22.30 -7.56
CA PRO A 314 7.25 21.77 -7.82
C PRO A 314 6.53 22.47 -8.96
N ARG A 315 5.92 21.70 -9.85
CA ARG A 315 5.08 22.23 -10.94
C ARG A 315 3.70 22.59 -10.40
N TYR A 316 3.10 23.65 -10.92
CA TYR A 316 1.72 24.01 -10.60
C TYR A 316 0.90 24.36 -11.85
N ARG A 317 -0.42 24.25 -11.74
CA ARG A 317 -1.42 24.69 -12.72
C ARG A 317 -2.53 25.45 -12.02
N GLU A 318 -2.99 26.54 -12.62
CA GLU A 318 -4.13 27.29 -12.10
C GLU A 318 -5.45 26.62 -12.45
N ILE A 319 -6.40 26.62 -11.50
CA ILE A 319 -7.77 26.17 -11.74
C ILE A 319 -8.48 27.23 -12.58
N THR A 320 -8.74 26.90 -13.84
CA THR A 320 -9.38 27.79 -14.82
C THR A 320 -10.72 27.26 -15.33
N ARG A 321 -11.10 26.03 -14.98
CA ARG A 321 -12.31 25.37 -15.45
C ARG A 321 -13.17 24.91 -14.28
N GLU A 322 -14.48 25.03 -14.43
CA GLU A 322 -15.48 24.59 -13.45
C GLU A 322 -15.47 23.07 -13.19
N ASN A 323 -15.01 22.28 -14.16
CA ASN A 323 -14.93 20.82 -14.07
C ASN A 323 -13.55 20.30 -13.65
N ASP A 324 -12.62 21.18 -13.24
CA ASP A 324 -11.29 20.79 -12.79
C ASP A 324 -11.37 19.76 -11.66
N GLU A 325 -10.48 18.76 -11.70
CA GLU A 325 -10.46 17.67 -10.74
C GLU A 325 -10.23 18.14 -9.30
N ALA A 326 -9.43 19.20 -9.09
CA ALA A 326 -9.20 19.73 -7.76
C ALA A 326 -10.49 20.29 -7.14
N LEU A 327 -11.36 20.91 -7.93
CA LEU A 327 -12.68 21.38 -7.47
C LEU A 327 -13.61 20.21 -7.15
N ARG A 328 -13.65 19.19 -8.01
CA ARG A 328 -14.56 18.05 -7.85
C ARG A 328 -14.16 17.15 -6.68
N GLU A 329 -12.87 16.86 -6.54
CA GLU A 329 -12.36 15.94 -5.53
C GLU A 329 -12.35 16.58 -4.13
N SER A 330 -12.14 17.90 -4.03
CA SER A 330 -12.11 18.60 -2.74
C SER A 330 -13.46 18.92 -2.10
N ARG A 331 -14.59 18.54 -2.74
CA ARG A 331 -15.95 18.84 -2.24
C ARG A 331 -16.19 18.38 -0.79
N ASN A 332 -15.61 17.24 -0.42
CA ASN A 332 -15.72 16.67 0.93
C ASN A 332 -14.50 16.96 1.81
N TYR A 333 -13.53 17.76 1.33
CA TYR A 333 -12.36 18.12 2.12
C TYR A 333 -12.72 19.27 3.07
N ALA A 334 -12.04 19.34 4.21
CA ALA A 334 -12.20 20.43 5.16
C ALA A 334 -11.83 21.80 4.53
N VAL A 335 -10.86 21.81 3.59
CA VAL A 335 -10.52 22.99 2.78
C VAL A 335 -10.88 22.69 1.33
N GLN A 336 -11.94 23.33 0.83
CA GLN A 336 -12.37 23.22 -0.56
C GLN A 336 -11.53 24.10 -1.48
N MET A 337 -11.11 23.54 -2.62
CA MET A 337 -10.35 24.28 -3.63
C MET A 337 -11.27 25.22 -4.42
N LYS A 338 -10.72 26.32 -4.93
CA LYS A 338 -11.46 27.39 -5.63
C LYS A 338 -10.81 27.76 -6.96
N SER A 339 -11.60 28.29 -7.87
CA SER A 339 -11.11 28.87 -9.13
C SER A 339 -10.00 29.90 -8.86
N GLY A 340 -8.97 29.93 -9.70
CA GLY A 340 -7.79 30.78 -9.55
C GLY A 340 -6.71 30.24 -8.60
N MET A 341 -6.96 29.16 -7.85
CA MET A 341 -5.90 28.53 -7.05
C MET A 341 -4.86 27.84 -7.92
N LYS A 342 -3.58 27.98 -7.56
CA LYS A 342 -2.45 27.33 -8.23
C LYS A 342 -2.19 25.97 -7.59
N MET A 343 -2.63 24.90 -8.22
CA MET A 343 -2.54 23.53 -7.70
C MET A 343 -1.23 22.88 -8.12
N ILE A 344 -0.55 22.26 -7.16
CA ILE A 344 0.63 21.43 -7.45
C ILE A 344 0.23 20.25 -8.34
N GLN A 345 1.11 19.87 -9.25
CA GLN A 345 0.89 18.74 -10.16
C GLN A 345 1.62 17.49 -9.66
N THR A 346 0.94 16.35 -9.68
CA THR A 346 1.53 15.04 -9.38
C THR A 346 2.57 14.63 -10.44
N ALA A 347 3.30 13.55 -10.18
CA ALA A 347 4.25 13.01 -11.16
C ALA A 347 3.56 12.63 -12.49
N LYS A 348 2.29 12.20 -12.43
CA LYS A 348 1.44 11.91 -13.60
C LYS A 348 0.79 13.16 -14.23
N GLY A 349 1.06 14.36 -13.72
CA GLY A 349 0.59 15.62 -14.30
C GLY A 349 -0.88 15.97 -14.00
N ARG A 350 -1.47 15.36 -12.97
CA ARG A 350 -2.80 15.71 -12.45
C ARG A 350 -2.68 16.73 -11.32
N SER A 351 -3.71 17.54 -11.12
CA SER A 351 -3.79 18.49 -10.00
C SER A 351 -3.96 17.76 -8.68
N TYR A 352 -3.00 17.95 -7.80
CA TYR A 352 -3.00 17.42 -6.45
C TYR A 352 -4.02 18.19 -5.62
N SER A 353 -5.18 17.58 -5.40
CA SER A 353 -6.42 18.28 -5.02
C SER A 353 -6.43 18.89 -3.60
N ASN A 354 -5.34 18.78 -2.85
CA ASN A 354 -5.13 19.38 -1.53
C ASN A 354 -3.76 20.05 -1.40
N VAL A 355 -2.98 20.18 -2.48
CA VAL A 355 -1.65 20.79 -2.45
C VAL A 355 -1.59 21.97 -3.40
N PHE A 356 -1.31 23.15 -2.88
CA PHE A 356 -1.39 24.40 -3.64
C PHE A 356 -0.22 25.33 -3.35
N PHE A 357 0.06 26.19 -4.33
CA PHE A 357 1.06 27.23 -4.26
C PHE A 357 0.41 28.55 -3.84
N ARG A 358 0.90 29.15 -2.75
CA ARG A 358 0.44 30.43 -2.22
C ARG A 358 1.60 31.15 -1.54
N ASP A 359 1.72 32.46 -1.74
CA ASP A 359 2.72 33.30 -1.07
C ASP A 359 4.18 32.86 -1.33
N ASN A 360 4.46 32.38 -2.54
CA ASN A 360 5.75 31.79 -2.95
C ASN A 360 6.12 30.47 -2.25
N GLU A 361 5.14 29.81 -1.64
CA GLU A 361 5.32 28.57 -0.88
C GLU A 361 4.36 27.48 -1.33
N VAL A 362 4.73 26.23 -1.05
CA VAL A 362 3.87 25.07 -1.26
C VAL A 362 3.19 24.72 0.07
N TRP A 363 1.89 24.54 0.02
CA TRP A 363 1.03 24.21 1.15
C TRP A 363 0.29 22.90 0.89
N VAL A 364 0.27 22.03 1.87
CA VAL A 364 -0.58 20.82 1.90
C VAL A 364 -1.70 21.06 2.91
N ALA A 365 -2.95 20.88 2.51
CA ALA A 365 -4.08 20.85 3.42
C ALA A 365 -4.40 19.39 3.79
N GLY A 366 -4.49 19.10 5.09
CA GLY A 366 -5.06 17.84 5.55
C GLY A 366 -6.51 17.72 5.10
N LYS A 367 -6.86 16.65 4.38
CA LYS A 367 -8.17 16.49 3.73
C LYS A 367 -9.29 16.42 4.75
N ARG A 368 -9.06 15.75 5.88
CA ARG A 368 -10.02 15.65 7.00
C ARG A 368 -9.84 16.75 8.04
N SER A 369 -8.61 17.04 8.42
CA SER A 369 -8.30 17.97 9.53
C SER A 369 -8.38 19.44 9.14
N GLY A 370 -8.21 19.77 7.85
CA GLY A 370 -8.07 21.13 7.36
C GLY A 370 -6.77 21.82 7.77
N LYS A 371 -5.90 21.14 8.52
CA LYS A 371 -4.61 21.68 8.97
C LYS A 371 -3.74 21.98 7.75
N LEU A 372 -3.14 23.17 7.74
CA LEU A 372 -2.22 23.60 6.69
C LEU A 372 -0.79 23.28 7.09
N HIS A 373 -0.08 22.59 6.20
CA HIS A 373 1.32 22.21 6.37
C HIS A 373 2.17 22.92 5.32
N ARG A 374 3.14 23.70 5.77
CA ARG A 374 4.11 24.36 4.90
C ARG A 374 5.16 23.35 4.46
N THR A 375 5.33 23.18 3.15
CA THR A 375 6.32 22.25 2.59
C THR A 375 7.69 22.92 2.47
N LYS A 376 8.75 22.17 2.82
CA LYS A 376 10.14 22.58 2.55
C LYS A 376 10.51 22.24 1.12
N VAL A 377 10.70 23.25 0.27
CA VAL A 377 11.21 23.07 -1.10
C VAL A 377 12.73 22.93 -1.06
N ILE A 378 13.25 21.84 -1.63
CA ILE A 378 14.66 21.44 -1.52
C ILE A 378 15.55 21.92 -2.67
N THR A 379 14.95 22.49 -3.72
CA THR A 379 15.65 22.85 -4.95
C THR A 379 16.80 23.82 -4.69
N GLY A 380 17.99 23.49 -5.18
CA GLY A 380 19.20 24.30 -5.06
C GLY A 380 19.87 24.26 -3.68
N THR A 381 19.44 23.39 -2.77
CA THR A 381 20.11 23.23 -1.46
C THR A 381 21.38 22.36 -1.59
N PRO A 382 22.49 22.74 -0.93
CA PRO A 382 23.74 21.98 -1.01
C PRO A 382 23.60 20.50 -0.66
N GLU A 383 22.73 20.19 0.31
CA GLU A 383 22.47 18.85 0.79
C GLU A 383 21.86 17.93 -0.27
N HIS A 384 21.17 18.49 -1.27
CA HIS A 384 20.49 17.75 -2.33
C HIS A 384 21.20 17.83 -3.69
N THR A 385 22.29 18.62 -3.79
CA THR A 385 23.08 18.77 -5.02
C THR A 385 24.45 18.08 -4.94
N ILE A 386 24.63 17.13 -4.04
CA ILE A 386 25.87 16.36 -3.85
C ILE A 386 26.22 15.60 -5.14
N VAL A 387 27.40 15.87 -5.70
CA VAL A 387 27.87 15.17 -6.90
C VAL A 387 28.13 13.70 -6.59
N GLY A 388 27.55 12.80 -7.39
CA GLY A 388 27.58 11.35 -7.17
C GLY A 388 26.28 10.78 -6.58
N HIS A 389 25.40 11.61 -6.03
CA HIS A 389 24.10 11.18 -5.48
C HIS A 389 22.91 11.37 -6.43
N GLY A 390 23.15 11.70 -7.70
CA GLY A 390 22.07 11.97 -8.68
C GLY A 390 21.14 10.79 -8.98
N ARG A 391 21.46 9.57 -8.52
CA ARG A 391 20.62 8.38 -8.66
C ARG A 391 19.88 8.02 -7.38
N MET A 392 19.98 8.78 -6.29
CA MET A 392 19.36 8.41 -5.02
C MET A 392 17.84 8.63 -5.05
N GLU A 393 17.09 7.69 -4.49
CA GLU A 393 15.73 7.96 -4.01
C GLU A 393 15.79 8.76 -2.70
N CYS A 394 14.85 9.68 -2.49
CA CYS A 394 14.82 10.49 -1.26
C CYS A 394 14.79 9.61 0.01
N TYR A 395 13.99 8.55 -0.03
CA TYR A 395 13.84 7.63 1.09
C TYR A 395 15.09 6.76 1.34
N SER A 396 16.08 6.70 0.44
CA SER A 396 17.35 6.02 0.71
C SER A 396 18.18 6.72 1.78
N CYS A 397 18.07 8.04 1.89
CA CYS A 397 18.73 8.83 2.92
C CYS A 397 17.78 9.17 4.08
N HIS A 398 16.48 9.34 3.79
CA HIS A 398 15.51 9.84 4.77
C HIS A 398 14.79 8.75 5.57
N SER A 399 14.79 7.48 5.15
CA SER A 399 14.20 6.42 5.98
C SER A 399 14.98 6.29 7.30
N ARG A 400 14.28 6.24 8.43
CA ARG A 400 14.89 5.95 9.74
C ARG A 400 14.91 4.45 9.99
N THR A 401 13.88 3.75 9.53
CA THR A 401 13.75 2.30 9.64
C THR A 401 13.15 1.72 8.37
N VAL A 402 13.50 0.47 8.06
CA VAL A 402 12.86 -0.31 6.99
C VAL A 402 12.50 -1.67 7.55
N VAL A 403 11.23 -2.04 7.48
CA VAL A 403 10.72 -3.33 7.91
C VAL A 403 11.39 -4.44 7.11
N GLN A 404 12.11 -5.34 7.79
CA GLN A 404 12.79 -6.47 7.18
C GLN A 404 12.50 -7.76 7.96
N CYS A 405 12.01 -8.78 7.26
CA CYS A 405 11.73 -10.13 7.79
C CYS A 405 12.53 -11.15 6.98
N TYR A 406 13.47 -11.81 7.62
CA TYR A 406 14.45 -12.68 6.98
C TYR A 406 14.11 -14.15 7.23
N GLY A 407 14.41 -15.00 6.24
CA GLY A 407 14.27 -16.45 6.34
C GLY A 407 12.84 -16.92 6.58
N CYS A 408 12.03 -16.95 5.53
CA CYS A 408 10.60 -17.25 5.62
C CYS A 408 10.37 -18.74 5.30
N HIS A 409 10.08 -19.54 6.31
CA HIS A 409 9.77 -20.96 6.16
C HIS A 409 8.29 -21.13 5.87
N THR A 410 7.96 -21.50 4.64
CA THR A 410 6.57 -21.68 4.20
C THR A 410 6.29 -23.15 3.93
N ALA A 411 5.34 -23.71 4.67
CA ALA A 411 4.86 -25.08 4.44
C ALA A 411 3.47 -25.06 3.80
N TYR A 412 3.30 -25.89 2.77
CA TYR A 412 2.03 -26.20 2.15
C TYR A 412 1.70 -27.67 2.37
N ASP A 413 0.68 -27.94 3.18
CA ASP A 413 0.27 -29.29 3.58
C ASP A 413 -1.07 -29.66 2.94
N LYS A 414 -1.03 -30.57 1.97
CA LYS A 414 -2.21 -31.00 1.22
C LYS A 414 -3.16 -31.90 2.02
N GLY A 415 -2.63 -32.61 3.03
CA GLY A 415 -3.45 -33.44 3.93
C GLY A 415 -4.36 -32.63 4.86
N ASN A 416 -4.13 -31.32 4.97
CA ASN A 416 -4.93 -30.41 5.78
C ASN A 416 -5.79 -29.49 4.90
N TYR A 417 -6.96 -29.09 5.42
CA TYR A 417 -7.85 -28.14 4.73
C TYR A 417 -7.50 -26.70 5.11
N GLY A 418 -7.51 -25.82 4.11
CA GLY A 418 -7.33 -24.38 4.28
C GLY A 418 -8.44 -23.60 3.55
N MET A 419 -8.89 -22.51 4.15
CA MET A 419 -9.88 -21.61 3.54
C MET A 419 -9.33 -21.02 2.24
N ASP A 420 -10.03 -21.23 1.13
CA ASP A 420 -9.78 -20.52 -0.13
C ASP A 420 -10.66 -19.26 -0.14
N TYR A 421 -10.05 -18.09 0.06
CA TYR A 421 -10.78 -16.82 0.19
C TYR A 421 -11.33 -16.32 -1.15
N ILE A 422 -10.90 -16.89 -2.28
CA ILE A 422 -11.44 -16.56 -3.61
C ILE A 422 -12.65 -17.45 -3.92
N LYS A 423 -12.61 -18.74 -3.55
CA LYS A 423 -13.76 -19.65 -3.71
C LYS A 423 -14.82 -19.51 -2.61
N GLY A 424 -14.44 -18.99 -1.44
CA GLY A 424 -15.34 -18.86 -0.29
C GLY A 424 -15.61 -20.17 0.43
N GLU A 425 -14.75 -21.18 0.27
CA GLU A 425 -14.90 -22.50 0.90
C GLU A 425 -13.55 -23.08 1.35
N ALA A 426 -13.59 -24.03 2.29
CA ALA A 426 -12.40 -24.79 2.68
C ALA A 426 -12.06 -25.81 1.60
N THR A 427 -10.82 -25.80 1.11
CA THR A 427 -10.31 -26.77 0.12
C THR A 427 -9.03 -27.44 0.64
N PRO A 428 -8.63 -28.62 0.12
CA PRO A 428 -7.35 -29.26 0.49
C PRO A 428 -6.16 -28.33 0.30
N GLY A 429 -5.10 -28.51 1.09
CA GLY A 429 -3.96 -27.61 1.14
C GLY A 429 -4.12 -26.52 2.21
N ALA A 430 -3.24 -26.53 3.21
CA ALA A 430 -3.12 -25.48 4.22
C ALA A 430 -1.71 -24.88 4.21
N PHE A 431 -1.64 -23.54 4.28
CA PHE A 431 -0.37 -22.83 4.40
C PHE A 431 -0.06 -22.48 5.85
N SER A 432 1.20 -22.64 6.23
CA SER A 432 1.77 -22.08 7.45
C SER A 432 3.10 -21.39 7.15
N GLU A 433 3.44 -20.38 7.96
CA GLU A 433 4.63 -19.56 7.77
C GLU A 433 5.28 -19.28 9.13
N THR A 434 6.59 -19.42 9.19
CA THR A 434 7.43 -18.91 10.27
C THR A 434 8.60 -18.13 9.69
N GLU A 435 9.22 -17.27 10.48
CA GLU A 435 10.42 -16.52 10.08
C GLU A 435 11.58 -16.70 11.05
N ASP A 436 12.81 -16.57 10.54
CA ASP A 436 14.01 -16.69 11.36
C ASP A 436 14.21 -15.47 12.25
N TYR A 437 14.20 -14.27 11.65
CA TYR A 437 14.45 -13.05 12.41
C TYR A 437 13.95 -11.78 11.70
N ARG A 438 13.80 -10.70 12.47
CA ARG A 438 13.36 -9.38 12.00
C ARG A 438 14.34 -8.28 12.38
N MET A 439 14.48 -7.27 11.53
CA MET A 439 15.33 -6.10 11.74
C MET A 439 14.70 -4.85 11.13
N LEU A 440 15.09 -3.68 11.65
CA LEU A 440 14.69 -2.37 11.13
C LEU A 440 15.85 -1.54 10.58
N TYR A 441 17.05 -1.75 11.11
CA TYR A 441 18.23 -0.96 10.83
C TYR A 441 19.52 -1.74 11.14
N PRO A 442 20.61 -1.60 10.35
CA PRO A 442 20.65 -0.92 9.05
C PRO A 442 19.76 -1.64 8.02
N PHE A 443 19.55 -1.01 6.87
CA PHE A 443 18.80 -1.61 5.76
C PHE A 443 19.61 -1.53 4.47
N PRO A 444 19.54 -2.55 3.62
CA PRO A 444 20.33 -2.56 2.40
C PRO A 444 19.73 -1.66 1.31
N LEU A 445 20.60 -1.16 0.43
CA LEU A 445 20.28 -0.37 -0.75
C LEU A 445 20.61 -1.16 -2.01
N ALA A 446 19.79 -1.00 -3.04
CA ALA A 446 20.07 -1.57 -4.35
C ALA A 446 19.53 -0.70 -5.48
N LEU A 447 19.83 -1.08 -6.72
CA LEU A 447 19.24 -0.44 -7.88
C LEU A 447 17.80 -0.91 -8.07
N ASN A 448 16.87 0.04 -8.18
CA ASN A 448 15.47 -0.21 -8.45
C ASN A 448 15.13 -0.15 -9.95
N GLN A 449 13.87 -0.44 -10.26
CA GLN A 449 13.32 -0.48 -11.61
C GLN A 449 13.31 0.87 -12.33
N ARG A 450 13.51 1.98 -11.62
CA ARG A 450 13.64 3.34 -12.17
C ARG A 450 15.10 3.73 -12.42
N GLY A 451 16.04 2.81 -12.23
CA GLY A 451 17.48 3.09 -12.34
C GLY A 451 18.03 3.93 -11.18
N ARG A 452 17.29 4.05 -10.07
CA ARG A 452 17.67 4.78 -8.86
C ARG A 452 18.05 3.85 -7.70
N ILE A 453 18.88 4.35 -6.78
CA ILE A 453 19.29 3.64 -5.57
C ILE A 453 18.20 3.80 -4.52
N SER A 454 17.58 2.69 -4.15
CA SER A 454 16.47 2.61 -3.20
C SER A 454 16.80 1.68 -2.04
N THR A 455 16.12 1.88 -0.91
CA THR A 455 15.99 0.85 0.13
C THR A 455 15.37 -0.42 -0.44
N VAL A 456 15.84 -1.57 0.03
CA VAL A 456 15.25 -2.87 -0.27
C VAL A 456 14.96 -3.66 1.01
N THR A 457 13.98 -4.54 0.93
CA THR A 457 13.60 -5.46 2.02
C THR A 457 13.61 -6.90 1.50
N PRO A 458 13.80 -7.93 2.34
CA PRO A 458 13.51 -9.32 1.98
C PRO A 458 12.17 -9.47 1.25
N GLY A 459 12.21 -9.91 -0.01
CA GLY A 459 11.05 -9.98 -0.89
C GLY A 459 10.41 -11.36 -0.82
N CYS A 460 9.92 -11.74 0.36
CA CYS A 460 9.56 -13.12 0.71
C CYS A 460 10.77 -14.04 0.49
N GLN A 461 11.82 -13.97 1.32
CA GLN A 461 12.95 -14.90 1.27
C GLN A 461 12.50 -16.32 1.68
N THR A 462 11.72 -16.99 0.82
CA THR A 462 11.05 -18.23 1.22
C THR A 462 11.86 -19.48 0.99
N PHE A 463 11.73 -20.38 1.95
CA PHE A 463 12.09 -21.79 1.91
C PHE A 463 10.78 -22.59 1.88
N ILE A 464 10.58 -23.38 0.83
CA ILE A 464 9.28 -23.98 0.52
C ILE A 464 9.30 -25.46 0.87
N THR A 465 8.43 -25.88 1.78
CA THR A 465 8.15 -27.29 2.08
C THR A 465 6.76 -27.64 1.56
N VAL A 466 6.65 -28.75 0.82
CA VAL A 466 5.36 -29.27 0.32
C VAL A 466 5.16 -30.66 0.88
N ILE A 467 4.10 -30.84 1.66
CA ILE A 467 3.66 -32.11 2.24
C ILE A 467 2.48 -32.58 1.40
N GLU A 468 2.64 -33.76 0.80
CA GLU A 468 1.62 -34.40 -0.04
C GLU A 468 0.55 -35.08 0.82
N ASP A 469 -0.56 -35.50 0.19
CA ASP A 469 -1.71 -36.11 0.89
C ASP A 469 -1.35 -37.41 1.64
N ASP A 470 -0.32 -38.12 1.19
CA ASP A 470 0.21 -39.33 1.83
C ASP A 470 1.21 -39.04 2.98
N GLY A 471 1.44 -37.76 3.29
CA GLY A 471 2.39 -37.28 4.29
C GLY A 471 3.84 -37.23 3.80
N SER A 472 4.14 -37.64 2.57
CA SER A 472 5.47 -37.52 1.99
C SER A 472 5.81 -36.05 1.67
N ARG A 473 7.11 -35.73 1.60
CA ARG A 473 7.57 -34.36 1.28
C ARG A 473 8.12 -34.30 -0.13
N SER A 474 7.40 -33.68 -1.05
CA SER A 474 7.87 -33.46 -2.43
C SER A 474 8.86 -32.30 -2.54
N LYS A 475 8.83 -31.36 -1.59
CA LYS A 475 9.82 -30.29 -1.39
C LYS A 475 10.14 -30.17 0.09
N THR A 476 11.41 -29.94 0.41
CA THR A 476 11.87 -29.65 1.77
C THR A 476 12.73 -28.39 1.74
N GLU A 477 12.23 -27.30 2.35
CA GLU A 477 12.90 -25.99 2.44
C GLU A 477 13.51 -25.52 1.10
N HIS A 478 12.78 -25.75 0.03
CA HIS A 478 13.23 -25.51 -1.32
C HIS A 478 13.36 -24.01 -1.59
N VAL A 479 14.54 -23.59 -2.05
CA VAL A 479 14.75 -22.23 -2.58
C VAL A 479 14.39 -22.23 -4.07
N ALA A 480 13.35 -21.47 -4.41
CA ALA A 480 12.85 -21.36 -5.78
C ALA A 480 13.89 -20.78 -6.75
N LYS A 481 13.75 -21.14 -8.03
CA LYS A 481 14.59 -20.59 -9.11
C LYS A 481 14.04 -19.23 -9.54
N PHE A 482 14.91 -18.23 -9.59
CA PHE A 482 14.62 -16.91 -10.12
C PHE A 482 15.77 -16.45 -11.02
N LYS A 483 15.46 -15.88 -12.20
CA LYS A 483 16.47 -15.49 -13.22
C LYS A 483 17.50 -16.61 -13.50
N GLY A 484 17.01 -17.85 -13.61
CA GLY A 484 17.81 -19.04 -13.94
C GLY A 484 18.65 -19.63 -12.80
N ARG A 485 18.57 -19.12 -11.57
CA ARG A 485 19.36 -19.59 -10.42
C ARG A 485 18.49 -19.85 -9.21
N GLN A 486 18.84 -20.84 -8.38
CA GLN A 486 18.26 -20.97 -7.04
C GLN A 486 18.86 -19.89 -6.13
N GLN A 487 18.04 -18.92 -5.75
CA GLN A 487 18.51 -17.76 -4.97
C GLN A 487 17.38 -17.09 -4.19
N LEU A 488 17.75 -16.52 -3.04
CA LEU A 488 16.88 -15.64 -2.29
C LEU A 488 16.72 -14.29 -3.01
N ARG A 489 15.76 -13.51 -2.55
CA ARG A 489 15.34 -12.29 -3.22
C ARG A 489 14.96 -11.18 -2.25
N PHE A 490 15.25 -9.96 -2.69
CA PHE A 490 14.88 -8.71 -2.04
C PHE A 490 13.99 -7.91 -2.99
N ALA A 491 13.27 -6.92 -2.47
CA ALA A 491 12.38 -6.06 -3.24
C ALA A 491 12.66 -4.59 -2.90
N PRO A 492 12.70 -3.68 -3.90
CA PRO A 492 12.63 -2.25 -3.66
C PRO A 492 11.40 -1.92 -2.82
N PHE A 493 11.59 -1.18 -1.74
CA PHE A 493 10.54 -0.99 -0.74
C PHE A 493 10.70 0.32 0.01
N TYR A 494 9.63 1.10 0.08
CA TYR A 494 9.55 2.29 0.92
C TYR A 494 8.66 2.01 2.14
N SER A 495 9.25 2.04 3.32
CA SER A 495 8.62 1.69 4.60
C SER A 495 7.74 2.78 5.19
N HIS A 496 7.59 3.95 4.55
CA HIS A 496 6.82 5.06 5.11
C HIS A 496 7.29 5.46 6.52
N ASN A 497 8.60 5.65 6.70
CA ASN A 497 9.19 6.03 7.97
C ASN A 497 10.29 7.08 7.75
N SER A 498 9.94 8.15 7.04
CA SER A 498 10.83 9.25 6.71
C SER A 498 11.06 10.17 7.89
N GLY A 499 12.33 10.49 8.15
CA GLY A 499 12.76 11.40 9.21
C GLY A 499 13.18 12.78 8.69
N THR A 500 13.28 13.72 9.62
CA THR A 500 13.74 15.10 9.36
C THR A 500 15.24 15.21 9.07
N LYS A 501 16.03 14.24 9.53
CA LYS A 501 17.48 14.14 9.30
C LYS A 501 17.74 13.03 8.29
N ALA A 502 18.72 13.22 7.42
CA ALA A 502 19.24 12.15 6.56
C ALA A 502 20.18 11.21 7.35
N ILE A 503 20.46 10.02 6.82
CA ILE A 503 21.53 9.15 7.33
C ILE A 503 22.88 9.85 7.15
N GLY A 504 23.76 9.74 8.15
CA GLY A 504 25.07 10.39 8.10
C GLY A 504 25.99 9.77 7.05
N CYS A 505 26.91 10.55 6.48
CA CYS A 505 27.82 10.06 5.44
C CYS A 505 28.67 8.88 5.92
N THR A 506 29.29 8.99 7.11
CA THR A 506 30.12 7.92 7.71
C THR A 506 29.30 6.68 8.01
N GLU A 507 28.04 6.84 8.39
CA GLU A 507 27.15 5.73 8.67
C GLU A 507 26.76 4.99 7.39
N CYS A 508 26.34 5.72 6.35
CA CYS A 508 25.93 5.11 5.09
C CYS A 508 27.11 4.49 4.31
N HIS A 509 28.25 5.18 4.24
CA HIS A 509 29.41 4.73 3.45
C HIS A 509 30.35 3.82 4.24
N GLY A 510 30.40 3.97 5.56
CA GLY A 510 31.27 3.18 6.45
C GLY A 510 30.67 1.86 6.91
N ASN A 511 29.38 1.63 6.70
CA ASN A 511 28.70 0.38 7.05
C ASN A 511 28.29 -0.42 5.79
N PRO A 512 29.07 -1.45 5.41
CA PRO A 512 28.75 -2.37 4.31
C PRO A 512 27.35 -2.99 4.32
N ALA A 513 26.63 -3.04 5.45
CA ALA A 513 25.25 -3.53 5.47
C ALA A 513 24.34 -2.72 4.54
N PHE A 514 24.54 -1.39 4.42
CA PHE A 514 23.81 -0.55 3.46
C PHE A 514 24.07 -0.92 2.01
N LEU A 515 25.21 -1.52 1.69
CA LEU A 515 25.53 -1.98 0.34
C LEU A 515 25.01 -3.39 0.05
N GLY A 516 24.42 -4.06 1.05
CA GLY A 516 23.86 -5.41 0.92
C GLY A 516 24.78 -6.53 1.39
N PHE A 517 25.78 -6.26 2.23
CA PHE A 517 26.64 -7.30 2.80
C PHE A 517 26.08 -7.96 4.06
N GLY A 518 24.96 -7.46 4.61
CA GLY A 518 24.41 -7.92 5.89
C GLY A 518 25.31 -7.57 7.08
N GLN A 519 25.08 -8.23 8.21
CA GLN A 519 26.03 -8.28 9.32
C GLN A 519 27.33 -8.91 8.83
N HIS A 520 28.46 -8.27 9.09
CA HIS A 520 29.70 -8.59 8.40
C HIS A 520 30.95 -8.35 9.23
N VAL A 521 32.05 -8.95 8.78
CA VAL A 521 33.42 -8.64 9.17
C VAL A 521 34.22 -8.20 7.96
N VAL A 522 35.12 -7.23 8.16
CA VAL A 522 36.04 -6.72 7.13
C VAL A 522 37.43 -7.27 7.42
N GLU A 523 38.02 -7.96 6.43
CA GLU A 523 39.35 -8.57 6.53
C GLU A 523 40.16 -8.21 5.28
N GLY A 524 41.04 -7.21 5.42
CA GLY A 524 41.75 -6.61 4.29
C GLY A 524 40.76 -6.12 3.22
N ASN A 525 40.88 -6.66 2.01
CA ASN A 525 39.96 -6.34 0.90
C ASN A 525 38.78 -7.32 0.77
N SER A 526 38.41 -8.00 1.85
CA SER A 526 37.28 -8.94 1.86
C SER A 526 36.22 -8.49 2.86
N ILE A 527 34.95 -8.70 2.51
CA ILE A 527 33.80 -8.49 3.39
C ILE A 527 33.01 -9.79 3.40
N LYS A 528 32.94 -10.41 4.58
CA LYS A 528 32.28 -11.70 4.80
C LYS A 528 31.09 -11.50 5.73
N GLY A 529 29.96 -12.11 5.40
CA GLY A 529 28.78 -12.08 6.25
C GLY A 529 28.98 -12.93 7.51
N THR A 530 28.31 -12.57 8.60
CA THR A 530 28.35 -13.30 9.88
C THR A 530 27.06 -14.04 10.19
N LEU A 531 25.91 -13.54 9.72
CA LEU A 531 24.63 -14.21 9.88
C LEU A 531 24.37 -15.14 8.69
N ILE A 532 25.00 -16.31 8.73
CA ILE A 532 24.99 -17.28 7.63
C ILE A 532 23.63 -17.96 7.51
N CYS A 533 23.11 -18.06 6.29
CA CYS A 533 21.89 -18.79 5.97
C CYS A 533 22.07 -20.29 6.23
N GLU A 534 21.10 -20.97 6.84
CA GLU A 534 21.18 -22.40 7.16
C GLU A 534 21.23 -23.30 5.91
N ARG A 535 20.91 -22.74 4.73
CA ARG A 535 21.02 -23.39 3.42
C ARG A 535 22.33 -23.09 2.68
N SER A 536 23.30 -22.46 3.31
CA SER A 536 24.59 -22.13 2.68
C SER A 536 25.75 -22.04 3.66
N ASP A 537 26.92 -22.54 3.27
CA ASP A 537 28.12 -22.44 4.12
C ASP A 537 28.76 -21.03 4.16
N SER A 538 28.30 -20.09 3.33
CA SER A 538 29.01 -18.82 3.13
C SER A 538 28.16 -17.60 2.78
N LYS A 539 26.87 -17.79 2.47
CA LYS A 539 25.99 -16.69 2.07
C LYS A 539 25.25 -16.16 3.30
N PRO A 540 25.37 -14.86 3.62
CA PRO A 540 24.56 -14.28 4.69
C PRO A 540 23.07 -14.32 4.33
N LEU A 541 22.24 -14.66 5.30
CA LEU A 541 20.77 -14.58 5.18
C LEU A 541 20.33 -13.13 4.99
N ASP A 542 21.03 -12.22 5.65
CA ASP A 542 20.73 -10.79 5.74
C ASP A 542 21.45 -9.91 4.72
N GLY A 543 22.02 -10.54 3.70
CA GLY A 543 22.70 -9.87 2.62
C GLY A 543 22.35 -10.46 1.25
N PHE A 544 22.91 -9.81 0.24
CA PHE A 544 22.87 -10.27 -1.15
C PHE A 544 24.22 -10.11 -1.88
N LEU A 545 25.23 -9.55 -1.21
CA LEU A 545 26.61 -9.41 -1.69
C LEU A 545 27.63 -10.07 -0.75
N THR A 546 28.71 -10.57 -1.35
CA THR A 546 29.97 -10.89 -0.65
C THR A 546 31.15 -10.27 -1.40
N MET A 547 32.28 -10.04 -0.71
CA MET A 547 33.49 -9.53 -1.33
C MET A 547 34.70 -10.36 -0.94
N THR A 548 35.42 -10.87 -1.94
CA THR A 548 36.65 -11.65 -1.74
C THR A 548 37.76 -11.02 -2.54
N LYS A 549 38.87 -10.64 -1.89
CA LYS A 549 40.03 -9.99 -2.53
C LYS A 549 39.63 -8.81 -3.44
N GLY A 550 38.68 -8.00 -2.99
CA GLY A 550 38.18 -6.81 -3.68
C GLY A 550 37.24 -7.10 -4.86
N ARG A 551 36.83 -8.34 -5.09
CA ARG A 551 35.82 -8.70 -6.09
C ARG A 551 34.47 -8.92 -5.42
N VAL A 552 33.46 -8.17 -5.84
CA VAL A 552 32.09 -8.30 -5.33
C VAL A 552 31.34 -9.37 -6.10
N ASN A 553 30.65 -10.25 -5.37
CA ASN A 553 29.78 -11.29 -5.93
C ASN A 553 28.35 -11.11 -5.40
N ALA A 554 27.38 -11.04 -6.30
CA ALA A 554 25.97 -11.03 -5.94
C ALA A 554 25.43 -12.46 -5.94
N PHE A 555 24.86 -12.90 -4.82
CA PHE A 555 24.34 -14.27 -4.66
C PHE A 555 22.81 -14.35 -4.50
N SER A 556 22.16 -13.21 -4.28
CA SER A 556 20.71 -13.06 -4.24
C SER A 556 20.26 -11.98 -5.22
N ALA A 557 18.99 -12.02 -5.62
CA ALA A 557 18.44 -11.10 -6.60
C ALA A 557 17.65 -9.94 -5.97
N ILE A 558 17.54 -8.84 -6.71
CA ILE A 558 16.51 -7.83 -6.47
C ILE A 558 15.37 -8.08 -7.47
N THR A 559 14.15 -8.16 -6.96
CA THR A 559 12.92 -8.31 -7.75
C THR A 559 12.61 -7.01 -8.49
N ARG A 560 11.67 -7.09 -9.46
CA ARG A 560 11.35 -6.09 -10.49
C ARG A 560 12.28 -6.15 -11.70
N GLU A 561 11.76 -5.61 -12.80
CA GLU A 561 12.50 -5.36 -14.04
C GLU A 561 13.64 -4.38 -13.77
N ASP A 562 14.79 -4.60 -14.41
CA ASP A 562 16.02 -3.80 -14.34
C ASP A 562 16.66 -3.60 -12.94
N SER A 563 15.99 -4.00 -11.88
CA SER A 563 16.53 -4.00 -10.52
C SER A 563 17.66 -5.02 -10.34
N ARG A 564 18.69 -4.61 -9.60
CA ARG A 564 19.85 -5.46 -9.30
C ARG A 564 20.63 -4.97 -8.09
N PRO A 565 21.44 -5.84 -7.46
CA PRO A 565 22.49 -5.41 -6.54
C PRO A 565 23.48 -4.46 -7.21
N LEU A 566 24.19 -3.69 -6.39
CA LEU A 566 25.30 -2.85 -6.85
C LEU A 566 26.44 -3.73 -7.38
N ASN A 567 27.06 -3.29 -8.47
CA ASN A 567 28.21 -4.01 -9.04
C ASN A 567 29.52 -3.65 -8.33
N THR A 568 30.62 -4.34 -8.67
CA THR A 568 31.94 -4.12 -8.04
C THR A 568 32.39 -2.66 -8.13
N PHE A 569 32.15 -1.99 -9.26
CA PHE A 569 32.57 -0.60 -9.45
C PHE A 569 31.74 0.37 -8.59
N GLU A 570 30.42 0.18 -8.54
CA GLU A 570 29.51 0.97 -7.71
C GLU A 570 29.85 0.81 -6.22
N VAL A 571 30.06 -0.43 -5.75
CA VAL A 571 30.46 -0.71 -4.36
C VAL A 571 31.80 -0.07 -4.02
N LYS A 572 32.83 -0.26 -4.86
CA LYS A 572 34.15 0.34 -4.62
C LYS A 572 34.07 1.85 -4.56
N ARG A 573 33.34 2.48 -5.49
CA ARG A 573 33.16 3.94 -5.49
C ARG A 573 32.44 4.43 -4.24
N ALA A 574 31.43 3.71 -3.76
CA ALA A 574 30.75 4.06 -2.51
C ALA A 574 31.70 3.97 -1.31
N LEU A 575 32.50 2.90 -1.22
CA LEU A 575 33.46 2.71 -0.13
C LEU A 575 34.65 3.67 -0.19
N SER A 576 35.10 4.09 -1.38
CA SER A 576 36.22 5.04 -1.53
C SER A 576 35.95 6.40 -0.88
N VAL A 577 34.67 6.78 -0.74
CA VAL A 577 34.28 8.04 -0.07
C VAL A 577 34.81 8.08 1.37
N ASN A 578 34.96 6.92 2.04
CA ASN A 578 35.47 6.83 3.41
C ASN A 578 36.86 7.46 3.60
N LEU A 579 37.64 7.62 2.52
CA LEU A 579 38.93 8.31 2.60
C LEU A 579 38.79 9.82 2.89
N CYS A 580 37.66 10.42 2.55
CA CYS A 580 37.39 11.85 2.76
C CYS A 580 36.56 12.14 4.02
N LEU A 581 35.77 11.17 4.48
CA LEU A 581 34.79 11.35 5.57
C LEU A 581 35.37 11.72 6.95
N PRO A 582 36.62 11.35 7.32
CA PRO A 582 37.23 11.81 8.56
C PRO A 582 37.31 13.35 8.65
N CYS A 583 37.54 14.03 7.51
CA CYS A 583 37.66 15.48 7.43
C CYS A 583 36.37 16.17 6.94
N HIS A 584 35.58 15.47 6.12
CA HIS A 584 34.42 16.03 5.44
C HIS A 584 33.15 15.22 5.77
N SER A 585 32.51 15.55 6.88
CA SER A 585 31.29 14.84 7.33
C SER A 585 29.99 15.57 7.00
N ARG A 586 30.07 16.80 6.46
CA ARG A 586 28.91 17.67 6.21
C ARG A 586 28.57 17.72 4.73
N ALA A 587 27.29 17.57 4.42
CA ALA A 587 26.78 17.57 3.05
C ALA A 587 27.03 18.89 2.28
N ASN A 588 27.14 20.02 2.98
CA ASN A 588 27.38 21.33 2.37
C ASN A 588 28.87 21.65 2.13
N ASP A 589 29.77 20.71 2.42
CA ASP A 589 31.20 20.89 2.20
C ASP A 589 31.51 21.16 0.70
N PRO A 590 32.34 22.16 0.37
CA PRO A 590 32.69 22.49 -1.01
C PRO A 590 33.23 21.33 -1.84
N ILE A 591 33.87 20.31 -1.23
CA ILE A 591 34.41 19.17 -1.98
C ILE A 591 33.30 18.40 -2.72
N TYR A 592 32.07 18.42 -2.21
CA TYR A 592 30.93 17.68 -2.75
C TYR A 592 30.20 18.39 -3.90
N ARG A 593 30.63 19.60 -4.25
CA ARG A 593 30.07 20.38 -5.37
C ARG A 593 30.60 19.93 -6.73
N LYS A 594 31.65 19.09 -6.74
CA LYS A 594 32.26 18.49 -7.92
C LYS A 594 32.63 17.03 -7.64
N GLY A 595 33.08 16.31 -8.66
CA GLY A 595 33.58 14.95 -8.46
C GLY A 595 34.76 14.93 -7.49
N LEU A 596 34.76 13.97 -6.56
CA LEU A 596 35.85 13.79 -5.60
C LEU A 596 37.14 13.39 -6.31
N ASP A 597 38.23 14.09 -6.00
CA ASP A 597 39.57 13.75 -6.46
C ASP A 597 40.28 12.90 -5.39
N TYR A 598 40.26 11.59 -5.59
CA TYR A 598 40.92 10.66 -4.67
C TYR A 598 42.45 10.75 -4.71
N ARG A 599 43.04 11.43 -5.70
CA ARG A 599 44.48 11.73 -5.72
C ARG A 599 44.84 12.98 -4.91
N ALA A 600 43.85 13.77 -4.49
CA ALA A 600 44.09 14.90 -3.59
C ALA A 600 44.65 14.45 -2.23
N LEU A 601 44.53 13.16 -1.89
CA LEU A 601 45.11 12.57 -0.68
C LEU A 601 46.57 12.12 -0.89
N ASP A 602 47.09 12.23 -2.11
CA ASP A 602 48.48 11.90 -2.44
C ASP A 602 49.42 13.10 -2.24
N ASP A 603 49.22 13.80 -1.12
CA ASP A 603 50.05 14.94 -0.71
C ASP A 603 50.78 14.64 0.60
N THR A 604 51.72 15.51 0.95
CA THR A 604 52.58 15.33 2.13
C THR A 604 51.81 15.32 3.45
N LEU A 605 50.72 16.10 3.56
CA LEU A 605 49.86 16.17 4.74
C LEU A 605 49.05 14.88 4.88
N HIS A 606 48.35 14.45 3.83
CA HIS A 606 47.52 13.25 3.88
C HIS A 606 48.34 11.97 3.98
N ARG A 607 49.48 11.85 3.29
CA ARG A 607 50.42 10.73 3.49
C ARG A 607 50.92 10.65 4.94
N ARG A 608 51.11 11.79 5.61
CA ARG A 608 51.49 11.84 7.03
C ARG A 608 50.33 11.46 7.96
N LEU A 609 49.11 11.90 7.65
CA LEU A 609 47.90 11.60 8.46
C LEU A 609 47.38 10.17 8.27
N LEU A 610 47.63 9.55 7.11
CA LEU A 610 47.20 8.20 6.73
C LEU A 610 48.32 7.15 6.81
N ALA A 611 49.53 7.55 7.22
CA ALA A 611 50.59 6.58 7.55
C ALA A 611 50.14 5.77 8.78
N PRO A 612 50.26 4.42 8.73
CA PRO A 612 49.75 3.52 9.76
C PRO A 612 50.38 3.74 11.14
#